data_AF-A0A424HWC6-F1
#
_entry.id   AF-A0A424HWC6-F1
#
_cell.length_a   1.000
_cell.length_b   1.000
_cell.length_c   1.000
_cell.angle_alpha   90.00
_cell.angle_beta   90.00
_cell.angle_gamma   90.00
#
_symmetry.space_group_name_H-M   'P 1'
#
loop_
_entity.id
_entity.type
_entity.pdbx_description
1 polymer ?
#
loop_
_entity_poly.entity_id
_entity_poly.type
_entity_poly.pdbx_seq_one_letter_code
_entity_poly.pdbx_strand_id
1 'polypeptide(L)' 'MTDLANREAVNVLVWDERQPRRAEAYDNFIGQEIAVRLKAKDKDIRLMSVALDDPKQGLPSENPD' A
#
# COMPACT_ATOMS: atom_id res chain seq x y z
N MET A 1 11.82 -26.67 16.43
CA MET A 1 10.53 -26.07 16.07
C MET A 1 10.77 -24.58 15.96
N THR A 2 11.01 -24.09 14.74
CA THR A 2 11.38 -22.69 14.51
C THR A 2 10.16 -21.82 14.78
N ASP A 3 10.38 -20.81 15.60
CA ASP A 3 9.42 -19.79 16.01
C ASP A 3 8.74 -19.13 14.80
N LEU A 4 7.53 -19.56 14.49
CA LEU A 4 6.62 -18.88 13.55
C LEU A 4 5.79 -17.80 14.26
N ALA A 5 5.94 -17.63 15.58
CA ALA A 5 5.10 -16.73 16.37
C ALA A 5 5.56 -15.27 16.32
N ASN A 6 6.65 -14.96 15.63
CA ASN A 6 7.15 -13.59 15.51
C ASN A 6 7.59 -13.21 14.09
N ARG A 7 6.80 -13.56 13.06
CA ARG A 7 6.91 -12.82 11.80
C ARG A 7 6.20 -11.49 12.00
N GLU A 8 6.94 -10.47 12.44
CA GLU A 8 6.44 -9.10 12.46
C GLU A 8 5.85 -8.77 11.07
N ALA A 9 4.60 -8.31 11.06
CA ALA A 9 3.88 -8.02 9.83
C ALA A 9 4.69 -7.08 8.93
N VAL A 10 4.77 -7.40 7.64
CA VAL A 10 5.55 -6.62 6.67
C VAL A 10 4.76 -5.37 6.29
N ASN A 11 5.32 -4.20 6.61
CA ASN A 11 4.72 -2.91 6.27
C ASN A 11 5.14 -2.47 4.87
N VAL A 12 4.16 -2.22 4.00
CA VAL A 12 4.38 -1.80 2.61
C VAL A 12 3.65 -0.49 2.36
N LEU A 13 4.42 0.53 2.00
CA LEU A 13 3.91 1.79 1.45
C LEU A 13 3.98 1.75 -0.07
N VAL A 14 2.90 2.09 -0.74
CA VAL A 14 2.83 2.29 -2.19
C VAL A 14 2.62 3.77 -2.46
N TRP A 15 3.57 4.40 -3.14
CA TRP A 15 3.34 5.72 -3.73
C TRP A 15 2.59 5.55 -5.05
N ASP A 16 1.34 5.97 -5.04
CA ASP A 16 0.42 5.89 -6.17
C ASP A 16 0.44 7.20 -6.95
N GLU A 17 1.01 7.17 -8.15
CA GLU A 17 1.02 8.34 -9.03
C GLU A 17 -0.36 8.52 -9.66
N ARG A 18 -1.17 9.38 -9.02
CA ARG A 18 -2.54 9.70 -9.45
C ARG A 18 -2.53 10.70 -10.60
N GLN A 19 -2.31 10.22 -11.81
CA GLN A 19 -2.39 11.05 -13.02
C GLN A 19 -3.86 11.33 -13.38
N PRO A 20 -4.35 12.58 -13.37
CA PRO A 20 -5.79 12.86 -13.52
C PRO A 20 -6.41 12.32 -14.81
N ARG A 21 -5.66 12.36 -15.93
CA ARG A 21 -6.11 11.84 -17.23
C ARG A 21 -6.35 10.31 -17.22
N ARG A 22 -5.74 9.56 -16.30
CA ARG A 22 -5.95 8.11 -16.23
C ARG A 22 -7.33 7.73 -15.70
N ALA A 23 -7.96 8.59 -14.89
CA ALA A 23 -9.32 8.36 -14.41
C ALA A 23 -10.36 8.33 -15.54
N GLU A 24 -9.99 8.78 -16.75
CA GLU A 24 -10.84 8.69 -17.95
C GLU A 24 -10.87 7.27 -18.56
N ALA A 25 -9.83 6.46 -18.31
CA ALA A 25 -9.65 5.16 -18.95
C ALA A 25 -9.69 3.97 -17.97
N TYR A 26 -9.48 4.22 -16.68
CA TYR A 26 -9.38 3.18 -15.65
C TYR A 26 -10.12 3.59 -14.37
N ASP A 27 -10.80 2.61 -13.77
CA ASP A 27 -11.53 2.79 -12.51
C ASP A 27 -10.61 3.07 -11.32
N ASN A 28 -9.37 2.56 -11.36
CA ASN A 28 -8.37 2.70 -10.30
C ASN A 28 -6.99 3.06 -10.87
N PHE A 29 -6.14 3.63 -10.02
CA PHE A 29 -4.73 3.84 -10.32
C PHE A 29 -3.91 2.56 -10.08
N ILE A 30 -2.74 2.50 -10.72
CA ILE A 30 -1.90 1.30 -10.69
C ILE A 30 -1.38 0.98 -9.28
N GLY A 31 -1.09 1.98 -8.45
CA GLY A 31 -0.66 1.76 -7.07
C GLY A 31 -1.75 1.10 -6.23
N GLN A 32 -3.00 1.53 -6.39
CA GLN A 32 -4.15 0.89 -5.75
C GLN A 32 -4.35 -0.56 -6.21
N GLU A 33 -4.23 -0.85 -7.51
CA GLU A 33 -4.33 -2.23 -8.02
C GLU A 33 -3.22 -3.15 -7.47
N ILE A 34 -1.99 -2.64 -7.37
CA ILE A 34 -0.88 -3.34 -6.73
C ILE A 34 -1.19 -3.61 -5.26
N ALA A 35 -1.69 -2.62 -4.52
CA ALA A 35 -2.04 -2.77 -3.11
C ALA A 35 -3.12 -3.83 -2.90
N VAL A 36 -4.19 -3.83 -3.71
CA VAL A 36 -5.24 -4.84 -3.68
C VAL A 36 -4.67 -6.23 -3.94
N ARG A 37 -3.80 -6.38 -4.95
CA ARG A 37 -3.21 -7.67 -5.30
C ARG A 37 -2.28 -8.20 -4.20
N LEU A 38 -1.47 -7.34 -3.59
CA LEU A 38 -0.56 -7.72 -2.51
C LEU A 38 -1.34 -8.17 -1.27
N LYS A 39 -2.39 -7.43 -0.88
CA LYS A 39 -3.26 -7.78 0.25
C LYS A 39 -4.00 -9.10 0.03
N ALA A 40 -4.38 -9.39 -1.21
CA ALA A 40 -5.03 -10.66 -1.55
C ALA A 40 -4.06 -11.86 -1.50
N LYS A 41 -2.75 -11.62 -1.68
CA LYS A 41 -1.73 -12.68 -1.72
C LYS A 41 -1.26 -13.10 -0.34
N ASP A 42 -1.16 -12.17 0.60
CA ASP A 42 -0.59 -12.41 1.93
C ASP A 42 -1.31 -11.56 2.99
N LYS A 43 -1.76 -12.22 4.05
CA LYS A 43 -2.49 -11.59 5.16
C LYS A 43 -1.56 -10.96 6.19
N ASP A 44 -0.28 -11.30 6.16
CA ASP A 44 0.74 -10.76 7.07
C ASP A 44 1.38 -9.48 6.50
N ILE A 45 0.85 -8.96 5.38
CA ILE A 45 1.26 -7.69 4.79
C ILE A 45 0.26 -6.60 5.19
N ARG A 46 0.79 -5.52 5.78
CA ARG A 46 0.06 -4.29 6.06
C ARG A 46 0.38 -3.27 4.97
N LEU A 47 -0.65 -2.76 4.31
CA LEU A 47 -0.53 -1.95 3.10
C LEU A 47 -1.16 -0.58 3.27
N MET A 48 -0.46 0.41 2.74
CA MET A 48 -0.94 1.77 2.62
C MET A 48 -0.59 2.30 1.22
N SER A 49 -1.56 2.90 0.54
CA SER A 49 -1.37 3.55 -0.76
C SER A 49 -1.60 5.05 -0.59
N VAL A 50 -0.63 5.86 -0.98
CA VAL A 50 -0.63 7.32 -0.78
C VAL A 50 -0.20 8.03 -2.06
N ALA A 51 -0.64 9.27 -2.25
CA ALA A 51 -0.17 10.09 -3.35
C ALA A 51 1.11 10.86 -2.98
N LEU A 52 1.88 11.24 -4.00
CA LEU A 52 3.10 12.04 -3.83
C LEU A 52 2.82 13.45 -3.31
N ASP A 53 1.62 13.98 -3.57
CA ASP A 53 1.16 15.29 -3.12
C ASP A 53 0.40 15.25 -1.78
N ASP A 54 0.24 14.06 -1.17
CA ASP A 54 -0.28 13.97 0.20
C ASP A 54 0.70 14.65 1.18
N PRO A 55 0.22 15.30 2.26
CA PRO A 55 1.09 15.88 3.29
C PRO A 55 2.11 14.88 3.81
N LYS A 56 3.36 15.32 3.98
CA LYS A 56 4.51 14.44 4.35
C LYS A 56 4.68 13.24 3.40
N GLN A 57 4.25 13.37 2.15
CA GLN A 57 4.28 12.30 1.14
C GLN A 57 3.51 11.05 1.59
N GLY A 58 2.45 11.27 2.37
CA GLY A 58 1.61 10.20 2.93
C GLY A 58 2.30 9.34 3.99
N LEU A 59 3.45 9.74 4.51
CA LEU A 59 4.12 9.03 5.60
C LEU A 59 3.46 9.38 6.94
N PRO A 60 2.78 8.44 7.61
CA PRO A 60 2.26 8.64 8.95
C PRO A 60 3.40 8.73 9.97
N SER A 61 3.08 9.25 11.16
CA SER A 61 4.01 9.26 12.29
C SER A 61 4.25 7.87 12.90
N GLU A 62 3.39 6.90 12.57
CA GLU A 62 3.39 5.54 13.12
C GLU A 62 3.11 4.53 12.00
N ASN A 63 3.59 3.29 12.16
CA ASN A 63 3.39 2.24 11.17
C ASN A 63 1.91 1.85 11.06
N PRO A 64 1.42 1.46 9.86
CA PRO A 64 0.03 1.04 9.68
C PRO A 64 -0.27 -0.23 10.47
N ASP A 65 -1.48 -0.30 11.05
CA ASP A 65 -2.03 -1.43 11.82
C ASP A 65 -2.41 -2.64 10.96
#